data_AF-A0A3A8WGX9-F1
#
_entry.id   AF-A0A3A8WGX9-F1
#
_cell.length_a   1.000
_cell.length_b   1.000
_cell.length_c   1.000
_cell.angle_alpha   90.00
_cell.angle_beta   90.00
_cell.angle_gamma   90.00
#
_symmetry.space_group_name_H-M   'P 1'
#
loop_
_entity.id
_entity.type
_entity.pdbx_description
1 polymer ?
#
loop_
_entity_poly.entity_id
_entity_poly.type
_entity_poly.pdbx_seq_one_letter_code
_entity_poly.pdbx_strand_id
1 'polypeptide(L)'
;MALKEADARLLELNEEIARLLKERENVLKEWNTAFNAENPENIVCIDENIEDIVHNLYLVNGDFKMHVCLFGDFDMKGSINEFYKHIDASMQMLNVANGRGFDSPDYQKNLVYAKAAEIREKFLAKTECGQM
;
A
#
# COMPACT_ATOMS: atom_id res chain seq x y z
N MET A 1 1.33 -9.65 35.74
CA MET A 1 2.23 -9.15 34.68
C MET A 1 2.54 -7.70 35.01
N ALA A 2 3.81 -7.36 35.17
CA ALA A 2 4.21 -5.98 35.46
C ALA A 2 4.20 -5.14 34.17
N LEU A 3 3.96 -3.82 34.27
CA LEU A 3 3.87 -2.91 33.12
C LEU A 3 5.09 -3.05 32.17
N LYS A 4 6.31 -3.12 32.74
CA LYS A 4 7.54 -3.30 31.96
C LYS A 4 7.59 -4.60 31.15
N GLU A 5 7.04 -5.68 31.68
CA GLU A 5 6.97 -6.97 30.97
C GLU A 5 5.97 -6.91 29.82
N ALA A 6 4.85 -6.20 30.02
CA ALA A 6 3.88 -5.97 28.96
C ALA A 6 4.45 -5.07 27.84
N ASP A 7 5.17 -4.00 28.20
CA ASP A 7 5.82 -3.11 27.24
C ASP A 7 6.87 -3.84 26.39
N ALA A 8 7.70 -4.70 27.01
CA ALA A 8 8.69 -5.50 26.29
C ALA A 8 8.01 -6.44 25.28
N ARG A 9 6.94 -7.13 25.68
CA ARG A 9 6.17 -8.01 24.79
C ARG A 9 5.49 -7.25 23.65
N LEU A 10 5.01 -6.03 23.89
CA LEU A 10 4.45 -5.18 22.84
C LEU A 10 5.51 -4.77 21.82
N LEU A 11 6.72 -4.45 22.27
CA LEU A 11 7.84 -4.14 21.37
C LEU A 11 8.19 -5.34 20.48
N GLU A 12 8.35 -6.53 21.06
CA GLU A 12 8.63 -7.77 20.32
C GLU A 12 7.57 -8.06 19.25
N LEU A 13 6.29 -7.93 19.60
CA LEU A 13 5.18 -8.13 18.65
C LEU A 13 5.20 -7.09 17.52
N ASN A 14 5.53 -5.83 17.81
CA ASN A 14 5.62 -4.79 16.79
C ASN A 14 6.77 -5.06 15.81
N GLU A 15 7.90 -5.57 16.29
CA GLU A 15 9.03 -5.98 15.44
C GLU A 15 8.65 -7.19 14.56
N GLU A 16 7.93 -8.16 15.12
CA GLU A 16 7.43 -9.30 14.35
C GLU A 16 6.42 -8.88 13.27
N ILE A 17 5.49 -7.98 13.58
CA ILE A 17 4.57 -7.40 12.60
C ILE A 17 5.34 -6.72 11.47
N ALA A 18 6.35 -5.91 11.79
CA ALA A 18 7.16 -5.23 10.77
C ALA A 18 7.91 -6.23 9.88
N ARG A 19 8.43 -7.33 10.44
CA ARG A 19 9.07 -8.41 9.68
C ARG A 19 8.08 -9.09 8.73
N LEU A 20 6.90 -9.48 9.23
CA LEU A 20 5.87 -10.14 8.43
C LEU A 20 5.33 -9.25 7.31
N LEU A 21 5.22 -7.94 7.55
CA LEU A 21 4.82 -6.98 6.51
C LEU A 21 5.85 -6.88 5.38
N LYS A 22 7.15 -6.92 5.69
CA LYS A 22 8.21 -6.97 4.66
C LYS A 22 8.18 -8.28 3.87
N GLU A 23 7.95 -9.40 4.55
CA GLU A 23 7.79 -10.69 3.88
C GLU A 23 6.57 -10.67 2.94
N ARG A 24 5.46 -10.10 3.40
CA ARG A 24 4.26 -9.87 2.60
C ARG A 24 4.55 -9.00 1.37
N GLU A 25 5.35 -7.94 1.47
CA GLU A 25 5.77 -7.12 0.33
C GLU A 25 6.50 -7.95 -0.75
N ASN A 26 7.37 -8.87 -0.36
CA ASN A 26 8.06 -9.76 -1.30
C ASN A 26 7.08 -10.69 -2.02
N VAL A 27 6.20 -11.35 -1.27
CA VAL A 27 5.15 -12.22 -1.83
C VAL A 27 4.22 -11.42 -2.76
N LEU A 28 3.92 -10.18 -2.41
CA LEU A 28 3.07 -9.31 -3.20
C LEU A 28 3.70 -8.92 -4.54
N LYS A 29 5.02 -8.73 -4.60
CA LYS A 29 5.76 -8.51 -5.85
C LYS A 29 5.71 -9.73 -6.77
N GLU A 30 5.90 -10.93 -6.20
CA GLU A 30 5.77 -12.19 -6.92
C GLU A 30 4.34 -12.39 -7.44
N TRP A 31 3.36 -12.19 -6.57
CA TRP A 31 1.94 -12.27 -6.91
C TRP A 31 1.56 -11.29 -8.02
N ASN A 32 2.00 -10.03 -7.94
CA ASN A 32 1.70 -9.02 -8.96
C ASN A 32 2.34 -9.38 -10.31
N THR A 33 3.52 -9.99 -10.30
CA THR A 33 4.16 -10.49 -11.53
C THR A 33 3.34 -11.61 -12.17
N ALA A 34 2.89 -12.59 -11.38
CA ALA A 34 2.03 -13.68 -11.86
C ALA A 34 0.67 -13.16 -12.33
N PHE A 35 0.03 -12.26 -11.56
CA PHE A 35 -1.24 -11.65 -11.91
C PHE A 35 -1.16 -10.98 -13.28
N ASN A 36 -0.16 -10.14 -13.52
CA ASN A 36 0.00 -9.44 -14.80
C ASN A 36 0.29 -10.38 -15.99
N ALA A 37 0.89 -11.56 -15.75
CA ALA A 37 1.10 -12.54 -16.80
C ALA A 37 -0.20 -13.25 -17.23
N GLU A 38 -1.15 -13.38 -16.31
CA GLU A 38 -2.42 -14.09 -16.55
C GLU A 38 -3.59 -13.15 -16.89
N ASN A 39 -3.55 -11.88 -16.45
CA ASN A 39 -4.60 -10.85 -16.45
C ASN A 39 -5.36 -10.69 -17.77
N PRO A 40 -6.46 -11.45 -18.00
CA PRO A 40 -7.15 -11.43 -19.29
C PRO A 40 -8.02 -10.17 -19.45
N GLU A 41 -8.37 -9.54 -18.33
CA GLU A 41 -9.18 -8.31 -18.28
C GLU A 41 -8.33 -7.04 -18.42
N ASN A 42 -7.00 -7.16 -18.51
CA ASN A 42 -6.07 -6.03 -18.57
C ASN A 42 -6.29 -4.99 -17.46
N ILE A 43 -6.72 -5.43 -16.26
CA ILE A 43 -6.89 -4.54 -15.11
C ILE A 43 -5.53 -4.11 -14.61
N VAL A 44 -5.27 -2.81 -14.54
CA VAL A 44 -4.01 -2.27 -14.02
C VAL A 44 -4.28 -1.25 -12.93
N CYS A 45 -3.37 -1.18 -11.96
CA CYS A 45 -3.33 -0.08 -10.98
C CYS A 45 -2.33 0.96 -11.47
N ILE A 46 -2.79 2.19 -11.75
CA ILE A 46 -1.95 3.30 -12.19
C ILE A 46 -1.81 4.34 -11.10
N ASP A 47 -0.72 5.09 -11.14
CA ASP A 47 -0.45 6.24 -10.27
C ASP A 47 -0.60 7.53 -11.08
N GLU A 48 -1.45 8.43 -10.61
CA GLU A 48 -1.50 9.81 -11.07
C GLU A 48 -1.12 10.72 -9.92
N ASN A 49 0.15 11.14 -9.94
CA ASN A 49 0.72 11.94 -8.90
C ASN A 49 0.68 13.44 -9.22
N ILE A 50 0.63 14.26 -8.16
CA ILE A 50 0.81 15.70 -8.24
C ILE A 50 2.17 16.03 -7.63
N GLU A 51 3.12 16.44 -8.48
CA GLU A 51 4.46 16.91 -8.09
C GLU A 51 5.26 15.94 -7.18
N ASP A 52 5.06 14.62 -7.29
CA ASP A 52 5.62 13.61 -6.38
C ASP A 52 5.20 13.78 -4.89
N ILE A 53 4.24 14.65 -4.56
CA ILE A 53 3.81 14.91 -3.17
C ILE A 53 2.58 14.07 -2.79
N VAL A 54 1.68 13.89 -3.74
CA VAL A 54 0.39 13.23 -3.56
C VAL A 54 0.20 12.20 -4.67
N HIS A 55 -0.08 10.95 -4.29
CA HIS A 55 -0.31 9.83 -5.20
C HIS A 55 -1.78 9.46 -5.21
N ASN A 56 -2.43 9.56 -6.38
CA ASN A 56 -3.79 9.07 -6.58
C ASN A 56 -3.72 7.76 -7.37
N LEU A 57 -4.11 6.66 -6.74
CA LEU A 57 -4.14 5.35 -7.38
C LEU A 57 -5.49 5.07 -8.00
N TYR A 58 -5.47 4.57 -9.23
CA TYR A 58 -6.65 4.18 -9.98
C TYR A 58 -6.56 2.75 -10.46
N LEU A 59 -7.65 1.99 -10.34
CA LEU A 59 -7.83 0.77 -11.12
C LEU A 59 -8.41 1.12 -12.48
N VAL A 60 -7.77 0.64 -13.54
CA VAL A 60 -8.15 0.90 -14.93
C VAL A 60 -8.43 -0.42 -15.63
N ASN A 61 -9.55 -0.49 -16.34
CA ASN A 61 -9.93 -1.59 -17.21
C ASN A 61 -10.51 -1.00 -18.50
N GLY A 62 -9.69 -0.94 -19.56
CA GLY A 62 -10.03 -0.22 -20.79
C GLY A 62 -10.32 1.25 -20.50
N ASP A 63 -11.52 1.71 -20.86
CA ASP A 63 -11.97 3.10 -20.63
C ASP A 63 -12.50 3.32 -19.20
N PHE A 64 -12.70 2.26 -18.42
CA PHE A 64 -13.14 2.39 -17.03
C PHE A 64 -11.96 2.73 -16.13
N LYS A 65 -12.12 3.80 -15.37
CA LYS A 65 -11.12 4.27 -14.41
C LYS A 65 -11.77 4.55 -13.07
N MET A 66 -11.21 3.96 -12.02
CA MET A 66 -11.78 3.96 -10.67
C MET A 66 -10.76 4.45 -9.66
N HIS A 67 -11.03 5.57 -8.99
CA HIS A 67 -10.17 6.08 -7.90
C HIS A 67 -10.27 5.17 -6.68
N VAL A 68 -9.15 4.61 -6.23
CA VAL A 68 -9.15 3.56 -5.18
C VAL A 68 -8.27 3.89 -3.99
N CYS A 69 -7.23 4.71 -4.11
CA CYS A 69 -6.38 5.06 -2.98
C CYS A 69 -5.75 6.43 -3.20
N LEU A 70 -5.51 7.12 -2.09
CA LEU A 70 -4.83 8.40 -1.99
C LEU A 70 -3.86 8.34 -0.80
N PHE A 71 -2.60 8.69 -1.02
CA PHE A 71 -1.58 8.85 0.03
C PHE A 71 -0.50 9.84 -0.42
N GLY A 72 0.32 10.32 0.50
CA GLY A 72 1.43 11.23 0.19
C GLY A 72 2.72 10.92 0.95
N ASP A 73 3.67 11.84 0.84
CA ASP A 73 5.02 11.71 1.44
C ASP A 73 5.02 11.39 2.93
N PHE A 74 4.11 12.01 3.69
CA PHE A 74 4.02 11.79 5.13
C PHE A 74 3.71 10.33 5.45
N ASP A 75 2.84 9.71 4.66
CA ASP A 75 2.42 8.32 4.84
C ASP A 75 3.56 7.35 4.48
N MET A 76 4.38 7.70 3.48
CA MET A 76 5.52 6.89 3.03
C MET A 76 6.70 6.87 4.01
N LYS A 77 6.91 7.97 4.77
CA LYS A 77 7.99 8.11 5.77
C LYS A 77 7.77 7.28 7.04
N GLY A 78 6.52 6.88 7.32
CA GLY A 78 6.16 6.12 8.51
C GLY A 78 6.69 4.68 8.52
N SER A 79 6.43 3.98 9.62
CA SER A 79 6.66 2.54 9.68
C SER A 79 5.82 1.82 8.60
N ILE A 80 6.28 0.64 8.16
CA ILE A 80 5.56 -0.17 7.18
C ILE A 80 4.11 -0.50 7.63
N ASN A 81 3.90 -0.67 8.95
CA ASN A 81 2.58 -0.93 9.51
C ASN A 81 1.66 0.29 9.40
N GLU A 82 2.14 1.48 9.76
CA GLU A 82 1.35 2.71 9.64
C GLU A 82 1.05 3.04 8.18
N PHE A 83 2.00 2.79 7.28
CA PHE A 83 1.79 2.94 5.84
C PHE A 83 0.62 2.06 5.36
N TYR A 84 0.62 0.76 5.65
CA TYR A 84 -0.46 -0.12 5.20
C TYR A 84 -1.82 0.19 5.84
N LYS A 85 -1.85 0.59 7.12
CA LYS A 85 -3.08 1.08 7.76
C LYS A 85 -3.63 2.31 7.04
N HIS A 86 -2.76 3.22 6.60
CA HIS A 86 -3.20 4.39 5.84
C HIS A 86 -3.79 3.99 4.49
N ILE A 87 -3.14 3.08 3.77
CA ILE A 87 -3.65 2.55 2.49
C ILE A 87 -5.04 1.94 2.68
N ASP A 88 -5.24 1.13 3.73
CA ASP A 88 -6.54 0.53 4.06
C ASP A 88 -7.61 1.57 4.36
N ALA A 89 -7.29 2.55 5.21
CA ALA A 89 -8.20 3.62 5.56
C ALA A 89 -8.59 4.45 4.32
N SER A 90 -7.63 4.77 3.45
CA SER A 90 -7.87 5.52 2.23
C SER A 90 -8.78 4.77 1.25
N MET A 91 -8.56 3.46 1.04
CA MET A 91 -9.44 2.62 0.24
C MET A 91 -10.87 2.59 0.79
N GLN A 92 -11.03 2.39 2.10
CA GLN A 92 -12.34 2.35 2.76
C GLN A 92 -13.08 3.69 2.63
N MET A 93 -12.39 4.81 2.89
CA MET A 93 -12.97 6.15 2.75
C MET A 93 -13.43 6.41 1.32
N LEU A 94 -12.61 6.10 0.32
CA LEU A 94 -12.95 6.29 -1.10
C LEU A 94 -14.08 5.37 -1.56
N ASN A 95 -14.15 4.15 -1.04
CA ASN A 95 -15.26 3.26 -1.31
C ASN A 95 -16.58 3.84 -0.79
N VAL A 96 -16.62 4.22 0.49
CA VAL A 96 -17.80 4.82 1.13
C VAL A 96 -18.23 6.11 0.43
N ALA A 97 -17.29 7.01 0.16
CA ALA A 97 -17.58 8.29 -0.48
C ALA A 97 -18.17 8.15 -1.90
N ASN A 98 -17.89 7.04 -2.59
CA ASN A 98 -18.37 6.78 -3.94
C ASN A 98 -19.53 5.76 -3.97
N GLY A 99 -20.15 5.46 -2.83
CA GLY A 99 -21.28 4.52 -2.75
C GLY A 99 -20.93 3.08 -3.12
N ARG A 100 -19.65 2.69 -3.03
CA ARG A 100 -19.17 1.31 -3.23
C ARG A 100 -19.26 0.52 -1.93
N GLY A 101 -19.15 -0.81 -2.04
CA GLY A 101 -19.03 -1.68 -0.87
C GLY A 101 -17.82 -1.30 -0.01
N PHE A 102 -17.95 -1.43 1.31
CA PHE A 102 -16.92 -1.04 2.27
C PHE A 102 -15.56 -1.71 1.95
N ASP A 103 -15.60 -3.02 1.68
CA ASP A 103 -14.43 -3.80 1.30
C ASP A 103 -14.34 -4.02 -0.21
N SER A 104 -13.16 -3.76 -0.76
CA SER A 104 -12.80 -4.17 -2.13
C SER A 104 -12.47 -5.68 -2.17
N PRO A 105 -12.69 -6.36 -3.31
CA PRO A 105 -12.17 -7.70 -3.56
C PRO A 105 -10.66 -7.80 -3.33
N ASP A 106 -10.18 -8.96 -2.87
CA ASP A 106 -8.78 -9.16 -2.48
C ASP A 106 -7.77 -8.86 -3.60
N TYR A 107 -8.07 -9.24 -4.84
CA TYR A 107 -7.17 -8.95 -5.96
C TYR A 107 -7.02 -7.42 -6.20
N GLN A 108 -8.10 -6.64 -5.98
CA GLN A 108 -8.06 -5.18 -6.12
C GLN A 108 -7.22 -4.56 -5.01
N LYS A 109 -7.40 -5.04 -3.77
CA LYS A 109 -6.55 -4.63 -2.62
C LYS A 109 -5.08 -4.94 -2.90
N ASN A 110 -4.78 -6.12 -3.42
CA ASN A 110 -3.41 -6.52 -3.75
C ASN A 110 -2.79 -5.67 -4.85
N LEU A 111 -3.56 -5.31 -5.89
CA LEU A 111 -3.08 -4.38 -6.93
C LEU A 111 -2.75 -2.99 -6.35
N VAL A 112 -3.58 -2.49 -5.43
CA VAL A 112 -3.32 -1.22 -4.73
C VAL A 112 -2.07 -1.34 -3.86
N TYR A 113 -1.96 -2.39 -3.04
CA TYR A 113 -0.78 -2.59 -2.20
C TYR A 113 0.50 -2.74 -3.02
N ALA A 114 0.45 -3.44 -4.15
CA ALA A 114 1.63 -3.66 -4.99
C ALA A 114 2.12 -2.35 -5.58
N LYS A 115 1.20 -1.52 -6.09
CA LYS A 115 1.53 -0.19 -6.61
C LYS A 115 2.02 0.76 -5.51
N ALA A 116 1.37 0.76 -4.35
CA ALA A 116 1.77 1.59 -3.22
C ALA A 116 3.16 1.21 -2.68
N ALA A 117 3.47 -0.10 -2.60
CA ALA A 117 4.79 -0.58 -2.21
C ALA A 117 5.89 -0.17 -3.20
N GLU A 118 5.62 -0.27 -4.51
CA GLU A 118 6.55 0.19 -5.56
C GLU A 118 6.85 1.69 -5.43
N ILE A 119 5.83 2.51 -5.19
CA ILE A 119 5.97 3.96 -5.01
C ILE A 119 6.80 4.26 -3.76
N ARG A 120 6.48 3.62 -2.63
CA ARG A 120 7.19 3.81 -1.37
C ARG A 120 8.66 3.39 -1.47
N GLU A 121 8.95 2.28 -2.14
CA GLU A 121 10.34 1.83 -2.39
C GLU A 121 11.13 2.88 -3.17
N LYS A 122 10.55 3.43 -4.25
CA LYS A 122 11.16 4.52 -5.03
C LYS A 122 11.38 5.78 -4.19
N PHE A 123 10.41 6.14 -3.36
CA PHE A 123 10.47 7.30 -2.46
C PHE A 123 11.61 7.17 -1.44
N LEU A 124 11.72 6.00 -0.78
CA LEU A 124 12.77 5.74 0.21
C LEU A 124 14.16 5.74 -0.44
N ALA A 125 14.31 5.11 -1.61
CA ALA A 125 15.56 5.11 -2.37
C ALA A 125 16.01 6.52 -2.79
N LYS A 126 15.08 7.39 -3.21
CA LYS A 126 15.37 8.81 -3.51
C LYS A 126 15.86 9.56 -2.27
N THR A 127 15.24 9.31 -1.11
CA THR A 127 15.56 9.99 0.15
C THR A 127 16.93 9.58 0.69
N GLU A 128 17.31 8.32 0.53
CA GLU A 128 18.64 7.82 0.92
C GLU A 128 19.76 8.36 0.00
N CYS A 129 19.48 8.55 -1.30
CA CYS A 129 20.45 9.06 -2.27
C CYS A 129 20.64 10.60 -2.20
N GLY A 130 19.61 11.34 -1.78
CA GLY A 130 19.64 12.81 -1.61
C GLY A 130 20.34 13.31 -0.33
N GLN A 131 20.96 12.42 0.46
CA GLN A 131 21.75 12.76 1.65
C GLN A 131 23.28 12.77 1.41
N MET A 132 23.74 12.79 0.15
CA MET A 132 25.14 13.06 -0.23
C MET A 132 25.37 14.50 -0.71
#